data_AF-A0A2M8P382-F1
#
_entry.id   AF-A0A2M8P382-F1
#
_cell.length_a   1.000
_cell.length_b   1.000
_cell.length_c   1.000
_cell.angle_alpha   90.00
_cell.angle_beta   90.00
_cell.angle_gamma   90.00
#
_symmetry.space_group_name_H-M   'P 1'
#
loop_
_entity.id
_entity.type
_entity.pdbx_description
1 polymer ?
#
loop_
_entity_poly.entity_id
_entity_poly.type
_entity_poly.pdbx_seq_one_letter_code
_entity_poly.pdbx_strand_id
1 'polypeptide(L)'
;MSIEGILASVIIFVIGVMWLVYPFRQQALSHSLLMKQQDRQSLLNAYERLLARLRDLDEDYNLGKMPEADYQQERAQLTEKGAALLAKIEQLLGNIQPEKSTPKSSSDADAVLDAAIESAIASYIATTQEDKDHEAVR
;
A
#
# COMPACT_ATOMS: atom_id res chain seq x y z
N MET A 1 3.66 -29.03 53.70
CA MET A 1 3.92 -28.31 52.44
C MET A 1 2.90 -27.20 52.33
N SER A 2 3.30 -25.93 52.52
CA SER A 2 2.36 -24.81 52.60
C SER A 2 1.81 -24.45 51.23
N ILE A 3 0.48 -24.54 51.06
CA ILE A 3 -0.28 -24.20 49.84
C ILE A 3 0.06 -22.79 49.33
N GLU A 4 0.36 -21.86 50.24
CA GLU A 4 0.78 -20.50 49.95
C GLU A 4 2.07 -20.43 49.11
N GLY A 5 3.04 -21.32 49.37
CA GLY A 5 4.28 -21.38 48.60
C GLY A 5 4.08 -21.93 47.19
N ILE A 6 3.15 -22.88 47.03
CA ILE A 6 2.80 -23.43 45.71
C ILE A 6 2.13 -22.35 44.87
N LEU A 7 1.18 -21.61 45.45
CA LEU A 7 0.48 -20.54 44.73
C LEU A 7 1.43 -19.42 44.28
N ALA A 8 2.37 -19.02 45.13
CA ALA A 8 3.39 -18.02 44.78
C ALA A 8 4.30 -18.51 43.64
N SER A 9 4.72 -19.78 43.67
CA SER A 9 5.56 -20.36 42.61
C SER A 9 4.86 -20.41 41.25
N VAL A 10 3.57 -20.73 41.23
CA VAL A 10 2.76 -20.78 39.99
C VAL A 10 2.61 -19.39 39.37
N ILE A 11 2.36 -18.36 40.18
CA ILE A 11 2.21 -16.98 39.69
C ILE A 11 3.52 -16.49 39.04
N ILE A 12 4.65 -16.71 39.70
CA ILE A 12 5.96 -16.32 39.18
C ILE A 12 6.28 -17.09 37.88
N PHE A 13 5.94 -18.38 37.84
CA PHE A 13 6.12 -19.20 36.65
C PHE A 13 5.29 -18.69 35.46
N VAL A 14 4.01 -18.36 35.68
CA VAL A 14 3.14 -17.82 34.63
C VAL A 14 3.65 -16.46 34.11
N ILE A 15 4.09 -15.57 35.00
CA ILE A 15 4.67 -14.28 34.61
C ILE A 15 5.95 -14.49 33.81
N GLY A 16 6.84 -15.39 34.24
CA GLY A 16 8.08 -15.72 33.52
C GLY A 16 7.82 -16.28 32.12
N VAL A 17 6.88 -17.22 32.00
CA VAL A 17 6.46 -17.77 30.69
C VAL A 17 5.84 -16.67 29.82
N MET A 18 5.00 -15.81 30.38
CA MET A 18 4.38 -14.70 29.64
C MET A 18 5.42 -13.68 29.15
N TRP A 19 6.45 -13.39 29.95
CA TRP A 19 7.55 -12.50 29.58
C TRP A 19 8.45 -13.10 28.49
N LEU A 20 8.65 -14.42 28.50
CA LEU A 20 9.43 -15.13 27.47
C LEU A 20 8.69 -15.22 26.13
N VAL A 21 7.36 -15.39 26.15
CA VAL A 21 6.53 -15.50 24.94
C VAL A 21 6.24 -14.14 24.30
N TYR A 22 6.26 -13.05 25.07
CA TYR A 22 6.00 -11.68 24.60
C TYR A 22 6.92 -11.21 23.43
N PRO A 23 8.26 -11.33 23.50
CA PRO A 23 9.13 -10.90 22.40
C PRO A 23 8.98 -11.77 21.14
N PHE A 24 8.60 -13.04 21.31
CA PHE A 24 8.49 -13.98 20.20
C PHE A 24 7.25 -13.72 19.32
N ARG A 25 6.17 -13.15 19.87
CA ARG A 25 5.00 -12.73 19.09
C ARG A 25 5.27 -11.54 18.18
N GLN A 26 6.20 -10.64 18.55
CA GLN A 26 6.51 -9.46 17.73
C GLN A 26 7.39 -9.81 16.51
N GLN A 27 8.29 -10.81 16.64
CA GLN A 27 9.14 -11.24 15.52
C GLN A 27 8.38 -12.02 14.44
N ALA A 28 7.35 -12.80 14.82
CA ALA A 28 6.52 -13.53 13.86
C ALA A 28 5.76 -12.59 12.90
N LEU A 29 5.31 -11.43 13.39
CA LEU A 29 4.63 -10.42 12.57
C LEU A 29 5.60 -9.77 11.57
N SER A 30 6.80 -9.38 12.01
CA SER A 30 7.80 -8.74 11.15
C SER A 30 8.30 -9.65 10.03
N HIS A 31 8.52 -10.94 10.32
CA HIS A 31 8.89 -11.92 9.29
C HIS A 31 7.79 -12.12 8.24
N SER A 32 6.51 -12.15 8.67
CA SER A 32 5.39 -12.30 7.74
C SER A 32 5.24 -11.12 6.78
N LEU A 33 5.50 -9.89 7.26
CA LEU A 33 5.45 -8.68 6.43
C LEU A 33 6.60 -8.64 5.44
N LEU A 34 7.80 -9.02 5.85
CA LEU A 34 8.99 -9.01 5.00
C LEU A 34 8.91 -10.06 3.89
N MET A 35 8.38 -11.27 4.18
CA MET A 35 8.12 -12.28 3.16
C MET A 35 7.05 -11.82 2.16
N LYS A 36 5.95 -11.22 2.63
CA LYS A 36 4.90 -10.68 1.76
C LYS A 36 5.43 -9.56 0.83
N GLN A 37 6.39 -8.77 1.29
CA GLN A 37 7.06 -7.75 0.46
C GLN A 37 8.01 -8.36 -0.58
N GLN A 38 8.79 -9.37 -0.21
CA GLN A 38 9.65 -10.09 -1.17
C GLN A 38 8.83 -10.76 -2.27
N ASP A 39 7.73 -11.41 -1.90
CA ASP A 39 6.81 -12.03 -2.85
C ASP A 39 6.25 -11.00 -3.82
N ARG A 40 5.80 -9.83 -3.32
CA ARG A 40 5.32 -8.73 -4.15
C ARG A 40 6.36 -8.26 -5.16
N GLN A 41 7.59 -7.99 -4.71
CA GLN A 41 8.64 -7.50 -5.61
C GLN A 41 8.99 -8.53 -6.67
N SER A 42 9.00 -9.82 -6.32
CA SER A 42 9.28 -10.90 -7.26
C SER A 42 8.24 -10.98 -8.38
N LEU A 43 6.95 -10.79 -8.06
CA LEU A 43 5.86 -10.80 -9.04
C LEU A 43 5.95 -9.60 -9.99
N LEU A 44 6.24 -8.40 -9.48
CA LEU A 44 6.43 -7.20 -10.30
C LEU A 44 7.63 -7.34 -11.24
N ASN A 45 8.76 -7.84 -10.74
CA ASN A 45 9.94 -8.10 -11.57
C ASN A 45 9.66 -9.13 -12.68
N ALA A 46 8.85 -10.15 -12.39
CA ALA A 46 8.44 -11.13 -13.38
C ALA A 46 7.54 -10.51 -14.46
N TYR A 47 6.67 -9.57 -14.09
CA TYR A 47 5.84 -8.81 -15.02
C TYR A 47 6.67 -7.93 -15.96
N GLU A 48 7.63 -7.18 -15.41
CA GLU A 48 8.55 -6.34 -16.19
C GLU A 48 9.35 -7.14 -17.21
N ARG A 49 9.87 -8.32 -16.80
CA ARG A 49 10.59 -9.22 -17.71
C ARG A 49 9.69 -9.74 -18.84
N LEU A 50 8.43 -10.01 -18.54
CA LEU A 50 7.46 -10.46 -19.55
C LEU A 50 7.15 -9.33 -20.55
N LEU A 51 7.01 -8.09 -20.09
CA LEU A 51 6.85 -6.93 -20.98
C LEU A 51 8.06 -6.71 -21.88
N ALA A 52 9.27 -6.81 -21.32
CA ALA A 52 10.50 -6.69 -22.10
C ALA A 52 10.52 -7.73 -23.23
N ARG A 53 10.18 -8.99 -22.90
CA ARG A 53 10.12 -10.06 -23.90
C ARG A 53 9.03 -9.85 -24.96
N LEU A 54 7.87 -9.32 -24.57
CA LEU A 54 6.80 -9.01 -25.52
C LEU A 54 7.22 -7.89 -26.47
N ARG A 55 7.90 -6.86 -25.96
CA ARG A 55 8.46 -5.79 -26.78
C ARG A 55 9.51 -6.31 -27.76
N ASP A 56 10.44 -7.14 -27.28
CA ASP A 56 11.49 -7.71 -28.12
C ASP A 56 10.87 -8.58 -29.25
N LEU A 57 9.79 -9.33 -28.95
CA LEU A 57 9.02 -10.08 -29.94
C LEU A 57 8.39 -9.16 -31.01
N ASP A 58 7.75 -8.07 -30.58
CA ASP A 58 7.15 -7.09 -31.49
C ASP A 58 8.24 -6.41 -32.36
N GLU A 59 9.41 -6.12 -31.80
CA GLU A 59 10.55 -5.59 -32.54
C GLU A 59 11.06 -6.59 -33.59
N ASP A 60 11.23 -7.86 -33.23
CA ASP A 60 11.70 -8.88 -34.16
C ASP A 60 10.73 -9.13 -35.32
N TYR A 61 9.42 -9.08 -35.05
CA TYR A 61 8.39 -9.12 -36.09
C TYR A 61 8.45 -7.88 -36.99
N ASN A 62 8.53 -6.67 -36.42
CA ASN A 62 8.63 -5.43 -37.19
C ASN A 62 9.91 -5.37 -38.06
N LEU A 63 10.98 -6.01 -37.63
CA LEU A 63 12.22 -6.18 -38.39
C LEU A 63 12.12 -7.25 -39.48
N GLY A 64 10.99 -7.96 -39.60
CA GLY A 64 10.75 -9.01 -40.57
C GLY A 64 11.55 -10.28 -40.31
N LYS A 65 12.08 -10.47 -39.09
CA LYS A 65 12.87 -11.66 -38.72
C LYS A 65 12.00 -12.88 -38.48
N MET A 66 10.69 -12.71 -38.36
CA MET A 66 9.76 -13.75 -37.95
C MET A 66 8.53 -13.81 -38.86
N PRO A 67 8.05 -15.02 -39.23
CA PRO A 67 6.79 -15.19 -39.94
C PRO A 67 5.58 -14.77 -39.08
N GLU A 68 4.53 -14.25 -39.72
CA GLU A 68 3.27 -13.86 -39.05
C GLU A 68 2.68 -14.97 -38.18
N ALA A 69 2.67 -16.21 -38.66
CA ALA A 69 2.08 -17.34 -37.96
C ALA A 69 2.78 -17.61 -36.61
N ASP A 70 4.10 -17.52 -36.59
CA ASP A 70 4.91 -17.76 -35.40
C ASP A 70 4.79 -16.59 -34.41
N TYR A 71 4.78 -15.35 -34.94
CA TYR A 71 4.55 -14.14 -34.14
C TYR A 71 3.22 -14.20 -33.39
N GLN A 72 2.12 -14.50 -34.07
CA GLN A 72 0.80 -14.54 -33.45
C GLN A 72 0.69 -15.64 -32.39
N GLN A 73 1.31 -16.79 -32.64
CA GLN A 73 1.35 -17.88 -31.67
C GLN A 73 2.13 -17.48 -30.41
N GLU A 74 3.33 -16.93 -30.55
CA GLU A 74 4.16 -16.56 -29.40
C GLU A 74 3.54 -15.37 -28.63
N ARG A 75 2.97 -14.40 -29.34
CA ARG A 75 2.25 -13.27 -28.76
C ARG A 75 1.05 -13.71 -27.94
N ALA A 76 0.25 -14.66 -28.44
CA ALA A 76 -0.88 -15.21 -27.70
C ALA A 76 -0.43 -15.87 -26.39
N GLN A 77 0.65 -16.67 -26.43
CA GLN A 77 1.21 -17.32 -25.24
C GLN A 77 1.76 -16.32 -24.23
N LEU A 78 2.45 -15.27 -24.67
CA LEU A 78 2.97 -14.22 -23.78
C LEU A 78 1.84 -13.40 -23.17
N THR A 79 0.79 -13.12 -23.94
CA THR A 79 -0.39 -12.39 -23.47
C THR A 79 -1.16 -13.17 -22.41
N GLU A 80 -1.35 -14.48 -22.62
CA GLU A 80 -1.98 -15.37 -21.64
C GLU A 80 -1.15 -15.43 -20.33
N LYS A 81 0.17 -15.58 -20.44
CA LYS A 81 1.08 -15.54 -19.28
C LYS A 81 1.02 -14.19 -18.57
N GLY A 82 0.94 -13.09 -19.31
CA GLY A 82 0.79 -11.74 -18.76
C GLY A 82 -0.52 -11.56 -17.99
N ALA A 83 -1.64 -12.02 -18.54
CA ALA A 83 -2.94 -11.99 -17.87
C ALA A 83 -2.93 -12.82 -16.57
N ALA A 84 -2.33 -14.01 -16.60
CA ALA A 84 -2.19 -14.84 -15.41
C ALA A 84 -1.30 -14.20 -14.33
N LEU A 85 -0.23 -13.50 -14.73
CA LEU A 85 0.64 -12.78 -13.79
C LEU A 85 -0.07 -11.57 -13.19
N LEU A 86 -0.79 -10.81 -14.01
CA LEU A 86 -1.55 -9.64 -13.57
C LEU A 86 -2.66 -10.04 -12.59
N ALA A 87 -3.35 -11.16 -12.82
CA ALA A 87 -4.33 -11.70 -11.88
C ALA A 87 -3.71 -12.05 -10.51
N LYS A 88 -2.50 -12.60 -10.48
CA LYS A 88 -1.76 -12.86 -9.23
C LYS A 88 -1.35 -11.58 -8.51
N ILE A 89 -0.91 -10.57 -9.27
CA ILE A 89 -0.60 -9.24 -8.74
C ILE A 89 -1.85 -8.63 -8.12
N GLU A 90 -2.98 -8.65 -8.85
CA GLU A 90 -4.26 -8.16 -8.36
C GLU A 90 -4.74 -8.91 -7.13
N GLN A 91 -4.57 -10.23 -7.04
CA GLN A 91 -4.90 -10.98 -5.82
C GLN A 91 -4.04 -10.54 -4.62
N LEU A 92 -2.76 -10.25 -4.87
CA LEU A 92 -1.81 -9.84 -3.83
C LEU A 92 -2.05 -8.37 -3.40
N LEU A 93 -2.46 -7.51 -4.32
CA LEU A 93 -2.83 -6.11 -4.08
C LEU A 93 -4.26 -5.95 -3.56
N GLY A 94 -5.21 -6.77 -3.99
CA GLY A 94 -6.61 -6.75 -3.54
C GLY A 94 -6.78 -7.19 -2.08
N ASN A 95 -5.83 -7.95 -1.55
CA ASN A 95 -5.67 -8.19 -0.12
C ASN A 95 -5.08 -6.97 0.64
N ILE A 96 -4.70 -5.92 -0.07
CA ILE A 96 -4.56 -4.56 0.44
C ILE A 96 -5.90 -3.92 0.13
N GLN A 97 -6.89 -4.13 1.02
CA GLN A 97 -7.91 -3.11 1.19
C GLN A 97 -7.14 -1.79 1.24
N PRO A 98 -7.47 -0.74 0.46
CA PRO A 98 -6.91 0.55 0.74
C PRO A 98 -7.18 0.73 2.23
N GLU A 99 -6.11 0.73 3.03
CA GLU A 99 -6.08 1.39 4.31
C GLU A 99 -6.48 2.82 3.92
N LYS A 100 -7.79 3.04 3.88
CA LYS A 100 -8.42 4.23 4.35
C LYS A 100 -7.94 4.38 5.78
N SER A 101 -6.69 4.79 5.92
CA SER A 101 -6.32 5.91 6.76
C SER A 101 -6.99 7.19 6.20
N THR A 102 -8.28 7.12 5.88
CA THR A 102 -9.17 8.17 6.36
C THR A 102 -9.23 7.93 7.85
N PRO A 103 -8.70 8.84 8.69
CA PRO A 103 -8.99 8.77 10.11
C PRO A 103 -10.50 8.60 10.22
N LYS A 104 -10.91 7.54 10.93
CA LYS A 104 -12.27 7.34 11.37
C LYS A 104 -12.81 8.71 11.79
N SER A 105 -13.75 9.23 11.01
CA SER A 105 -14.45 10.48 11.22
C SER A 105 -14.70 10.67 12.72
N SER A 106 -13.88 11.49 13.37
CA SER A 106 -14.40 12.38 14.39
C SER A 106 -14.97 13.52 13.58
N SER A 107 -16.29 13.53 13.40
CA SER A 107 -17.06 14.61 12.76
C SER A 107 -16.58 16.01 13.18
N ASP A 108 -16.00 16.12 14.37
CA ASP A 108 -15.45 17.35 14.93
C ASP A 108 -14.17 17.83 14.22
N ALA A 109 -13.30 16.92 13.76
CA ALA A 109 -12.03 17.30 13.11
C ALA A 109 -12.26 17.86 11.69
N ASP A 110 -13.19 17.25 10.93
CA ASP A 110 -13.58 17.75 9.61
C ASP A 110 -14.31 19.10 9.74
N ALA A 111 -15.20 19.25 10.73
CA ALA A 111 -15.89 20.52 10.97
C ALA A 111 -14.95 21.67 11.39
N VAL A 112 -13.92 21.38 12.20
CA VAL A 112 -12.89 22.38 12.56
C VAL A 112 -12.06 22.76 11.33
N LEU A 113 -11.75 21.80 10.46
CA LEU A 113 -10.98 22.06 9.25
C LEU A 113 -11.77 22.93 8.25
N ASP A 114 -13.05 22.61 8.04
CA ASP A 114 -13.95 23.40 7.18
C ASP A 114 -14.09 24.85 7.68
N ALA A 115 -14.29 25.03 8.99
CA ALA A 115 -14.37 26.36 9.60
C ALA A 115 -13.05 27.15 9.47
N ALA A 116 -11.90 26.47 9.58
CA ALA A 116 -10.60 27.10 9.40
C ALA A 116 -10.40 27.58 7.96
N ILE A 117 -10.86 26.80 6.97
CA ILE A 117 -10.79 27.17 5.55
C ILE A 117 -11.70 28.39 5.26
N GLU A 118 -12.93 28.38 5.75
CA GLU A 118 -13.87 29.50 5.55
C GLU A 118 -13.33 30.81 6.14
N SER A 119 -12.75 30.76 7.34
CA SER A 119 -12.16 31.95 7.97
C SER A 119 -10.93 32.49 7.25
N ALA A 120 -10.08 31.60 6.70
CA ALA A 120 -8.93 32.00 5.90
C ALA A 120 -9.33 32.65 4.57
N ILE A 121 -10.40 32.17 3.94
CA ILE A 121 -10.94 32.78 2.71
C ILE A 121 -11.56 34.16 3.03
N ALA A 122 -12.31 34.27 4.12
CA ALA A 122 -12.94 35.53 4.54
C ALA A 122 -11.89 36.61 4.84
N SER A 123 -10.80 36.29 5.53
CA SER A 123 -9.71 37.23 5.80
C SER A 123 -8.99 37.65 4.52
N TYR A 124 -8.72 36.71 3.61
CA TYR A 124 -8.10 37.02 2.32
C TYR A 124 -8.96 37.95 1.45
N ILE A 125 -10.28 37.73 1.41
CA ILE A 125 -11.21 38.60 0.68
C ILE A 125 -11.30 39.98 1.34
N ALA A 126 -11.38 40.05 2.67
CA ALA A 126 -11.43 41.32 3.39
C ALA A 126 -10.18 42.17 3.14
N THR A 127 -8.98 41.57 3.20
CA THR A 127 -7.72 42.26 2.86
C THR A 127 -7.67 42.69 1.40
N THR A 128 -8.23 41.89 0.48
CA THR A 128 -8.26 42.22 -0.95
C THR A 128 -9.29 43.32 -1.28
N GLN A 129 -10.35 43.46 -0.48
CA GLN A 129 -11.34 44.55 -0.63
C GLN A 129 -10.83 45.88 -0.07
N GLU A 130 -10.11 45.85 1.06
CA GLU A 130 -9.48 47.04 1.64
C GLU A 130 -8.49 47.71 0.67
N ASP A 131 -7.70 46.92 -0.06
CA ASP A 131 -6.75 47.43 -1.07
C ASP A 131 -7.46 48.09 -2.28
N LYS A 132 -8.68 47.65 -2.62
CA LYS A 132 -9.47 48.22 -3.73
C LYS A 132 -10.19 49.51 -3.34
N ASP A 133 -10.63 49.63 -2.09
CA ASP A 133 -11.31 50.83 -1.60
C ASP A 133 -10.35 52.01 -1.41
N HIS A 134 -9.06 51.75 -1.17
CA HIS A 134 -8.02 52.78 -1.10
C HIS A 134 -7.57 53.31 -2.47
N GLU A 135 -7.77 52.57 -3.57
CA GLU A 135 -7.43 53.02 -4.92
C GLU A 135 -8.54 53.91 -5.55
N ALA A 136 -9.79 53.79 -5.09
CA ALA A 136 -10.93 54.54 -5.63
C ALA A 136 -11.12 55.96 -5.03
N VAL A 137 -10.29 56.38 -4.06
CA VAL A 137 -10.39 57.68 -3.36
C VAL A 137 -9.21 58.62 -3.66
N ARG A 138 -8.40 58.32 -4.68
CA ARG A 138 -7.34 59.22 -5.18
C ARG A 138 -7.66 59.77 -6.56
#